data_AF-A0AA36JIA1-F1
#
_entry.id   AF-A0AA36JIA1-F1
#
_cell.length_a   1.000
_cell.length_b   1.000
_cell.length_c   1.000
_cell.angle_alpha   90.00
_cell.angle_beta   90.00
_cell.angle_gamma   90.00
#
_symmetry.space_group_name_H-M   'P 1'
#
loop_
_entity.id
_entity.type
_entity.pdbx_description
1 polymer ?
#
loop_
_entity_poly.entity_id
_entity_poly.type
_entity_poly.pdbx_seq_one_letter_code
_entity_poly.pdbx_strand_id
1 'polypeptide(L)'
;MQLPVDTFYRLAREEKRMKVSHGQCGFHAWRFATPGRRAFLPQNLPWCLVPSPRRCPPSCGANAPSWSWAAGAATFLAIVGLVLSCLGARVTLTDLPEYEDKILSSIAANVAEIKPPGNASFCCLDWAAPRANPRAAYALRCASVVLAIDPVVCQHSQQSFLTLLKAIFGLEGPPLCPDLQGCIVAHKHQQNFCVGGYSAPSKDAAPSITHSDSCDRCTFRRALEDAVGQVFVTRLVKVHNAECQRVPGIRRTVKEVTDQAITLSDSDVAEALADVLPAAMMSPAEIFAVMHKFKKPILKAKIPGRSQGIPTMSMLQTAKKEVARFLAREEAQGASSAVVKAFCIASGEELRFHWDFARERLSRARFDRHRKIDKWDECLAMTSGQSNATAEIFICGTKRMTQRALNSVLCHEALHNFARRTRRGNPFLAEDTEHMAMALLGDPQLVHDADSSGSAK
;
A
#
# COMPACT_ATOMS: atom_id res chain seq x y z
N MET A 1 12.94 23.28 -9.71
CA MET A 1 14.18 22.50 -9.47
C MET A 1 13.75 21.18 -8.81
N GLN A 2 13.85 20.04 -9.51
CA GLN A 2 13.33 18.75 -9.03
C GLN A 2 14.33 18.09 -8.07
N LEU A 3 13.87 17.71 -6.87
CA LEU A 3 14.61 16.85 -5.95
C LEU A 3 14.72 15.44 -6.56
N PRO A 4 15.87 14.75 -6.46
CA PRO A 4 15.97 13.34 -6.83
C PRO A 4 15.13 12.51 -5.86
N VAL A 5 13.97 12.09 -6.37
CA VAL A 5 12.95 11.25 -5.72
C VAL A 5 13.56 10.01 -5.03
N ASP A 6 14.69 9.51 -5.52
CA ASP A 6 15.40 8.33 -5.01
C ASP A 6 15.98 8.49 -3.59
N THR A 7 16.29 9.71 -3.17
CA THR A 7 16.85 9.97 -1.83
C THR A 7 15.80 9.76 -0.74
N PHE A 8 14.56 10.15 -1.04
CA PHE A 8 13.40 9.97 -0.15
C PHE A 8 13.04 8.49 0.02
N TYR A 9 13.12 7.70 -1.07
CA TYR A 9 12.81 6.26 -1.03
C TYR A 9 13.84 5.42 -0.26
N ARG A 10 15.12 5.81 -0.23
CA ARG A 10 16.13 5.12 0.59
C ARG A 10 15.87 5.27 2.09
N LEU A 11 15.50 6.47 2.53
CA LEU A 11 15.24 6.77 3.94
C LEU A 11 13.99 6.05 4.48
N ALA A 12 12.91 5.98 3.68
CA ALA A 12 11.71 5.21 4.05
C ALA A 12 11.93 3.68 4.05
N ARG A 13 12.95 3.16 3.34
CA ARG A 13 13.27 1.72 3.30
C ARG A 13 14.10 1.23 4.49
N GLU A 14 14.93 2.08 5.11
CA GLU A 14 15.73 1.68 6.28
C GLU A 14 14.87 1.44 7.54
N GLU A 15 13.65 2.00 7.61
CA GLU A 15 12.70 1.80 8.70
C GLU A 15 12.20 0.34 8.83
N LYS A 16 11.96 -0.37 7.70
CA LYS A 16 11.52 -1.78 7.73
C LYS A 16 12.55 -2.71 8.40
N ARG A 17 13.79 -2.26 8.61
CA ARG A 17 14.87 -3.01 9.27
C ARG A 17 14.90 -2.84 10.79
N MET A 18 14.19 -1.87 11.36
CA MET A 18 14.23 -1.57 12.80
C MET A 18 13.13 -2.34 13.56
N LYS A 19 13.43 -3.57 14.00
CA LYS A 19 12.63 -4.24 15.03
C LYS A 19 12.97 -3.64 16.40
N VAL A 20 12.04 -2.88 16.98
CA VAL A 20 12.11 -2.46 18.39
C VAL A 20 11.79 -3.67 19.27
N SER A 21 12.81 -4.32 19.83
CA SER A 21 12.65 -5.23 20.96
C SER A 21 12.22 -4.42 22.18
N HIS A 22 10.99 -4.63 22.64
CA HIS A 22 10.54 -4.13 23.93
C HIS A 22 11.24 -4.92 25.04
N GLY A 23 12.21 -4.28 25.70
CA GLY A 23 12.87 -4.85 26.88
C GLY A 23 14.21 -4.17 27.15
N GLN A 24 14.21 -3.29 28.16
CA GLN A 24 15.36 -2.60 28.78
C GLN A 24 15.86 -1.34 28.06
N CYS A 25 15.87 -0.24 28.83
CA CYS A 25 16.59 0.98 28.54
C CYS A 25 18.08 0.67 28.35
N GLY A 26 18.58 0.86 27.13
CA GLY A 26 20.00 0.87 26.80
C GLY A 26 20.21 1.85 25.66
N PHE A 27 20.69 3.05 25.98
CA PHE A 27 21.05 4.07 25.00
C PHE A 27 22.30 3.64 24.24
N HIS A 28 22.21 3.46 22.93
CA HIS A 28 23.37 3.36 22.04
C HIS A 28 23.47 4.62 21.18
N ALA A 29 24.65 5.25 21.21
CA ALA A 29 25.02 6.38 20.37
C ALA A 29 25.16 5.91 18.91
N TRP A 30 24.53 6.62 17.98
CA TRP A 30 24.56 6.33 16.55
C TRP A 30 25.71 7.10 15.90
N ARG A 31 26.60 6.42 15.18
CA ARG A 31 27.70 7.04 14.42
C ARG A 31 27.54 6.66 12.95
N PHE A 32 27.12 7.60 12.10
CA PHE A 32 27.03 7.38 10.66
C PHE A 32 28.44 7.43 10.04
N ALA A 33 28.94 6.29 9.56
CA ALA A 33 30.08 6.26 8.65
C ALA A 33 29.60 6.58 7.22
N THR A 34 30.19 7.58 6.57
CA THR A 34 29.87 7.96 5.19
C THR A 34 30.97 7.53 4.24
N PRO A 35 30.67 6.79 3.16
CA PRO A 35 31.44 6.85 1.93
C PRO A 35 30.72 7.71 0.88
N GLY A 36 31.50 8.54 0.20
CA GLY A 36 31.07 9.68 -0.61
C GLY A 36 30.01 9.41 -1.67
N ARG A 37 28.95 10.24 -1.65
CA ARG A 37 28.36 10.97 -2.79
C ARG A 37 27.35 11.97 -2.23
N ARG A 38 27.61 13.28 -2.38
CA ARG A 38 26.72 14.36 -1.91
C ARG A 38 25.55 14.53 -2.88
N ALA A 39 24.33 14.25 -2.44
CA ALA A 39 23.13 14.77 -3.10
C ALA A 39 23.00 16.27 -2.75
N PHE A 40 22.92 17.13 -3.77
CA PHE A 40 22.74 18.57 -3.59
C PHE A 40 21.26 18.86 -3.28
N LEU A 41 20.96 19.22 -2.04
CA LEU A 41 19.72 19.91 -1.66
C LEU A 41 19.92 21.42 -1.83
N PRO A 42 18.90 22.20 -2.23
CA PRO A 42 18.99 23.67 -2.19
C PRO A 42 19.15 24.10 -0.72
N GLN A 43 20.32 24.63 -0.38
CA GLN A 43 20.81 24.78 1.00
C GLN A 43 20.11 25.86 1.84
N ASN A 44 19.01 26.48 1.39
CA ASN A 44 18.43 27.65 2.06
C ASN A 44 16.89 27.73 2.08
N LEU A 45 16.16 26.65 1.77
CA LEU A 45 14.70 26.69 1.77
C LEU A 45 14.12 26.32 3.16
N PRO A 46 13.19 27.13 3.71
CA PRO A 46 12.42 26.80 4.90
C PRO A 46 11.32 25.77 4.63
N TRP A 47 11.15 24.83 5.56
CA TRP A 47 10.17 23.74 5.54
C TRP A 47 9.24 23.86 6.74
N CYS A 48 7.94 23.61 6.54
CA CYS A 48 6.97 23.50 7.61
C CYS A 48 6.36 22.10 7.62
N LEU A 49 6.41 21.44 8.77
CA LEU A 49 5.82 20.11 8.98
C LEU A 49 4.55 20.24 9.78
N VAL A 50 3.49 19.61 9.28
CA VAL A 50 2.16 19.78 9.81
C VAL A 50 1.56 18.42 10.21
N PRO A 51 1.36 18.15 11.51
CA PRO A 51 0.91 16.84 12.00
C PRO A 51 -0.57 16.79 12.41
N SER A 52 -1.11 15.57 12.43
CA SER A 52 -2.50 15.28 12.79
C SER A 52 -2.88 15.75 14.19
N PRO A 53 -3.85 16.67 14.35
CA PRO A 53 -4.49 16.93 15.61
C PRO A 53 -5.43 15.76 15.94
N ARG A 54 -5.46 15.33 17.21
CA ARG A 54 -6.56 14.51 17.73
C ARG A 54 -7.12 15.11 19.02
N ARG A 55 -8.32 15.66 18.91
CA ARG A 55 -9.49 15.20 19.69
C ARG A 55 -10.65 15.01 18.72
N CYS A 56 -11.25 13.82 18.68
CA CYS A 56 -12.67 13.77 18.34
C CYS A 56 -13.43 14.31 19.56
N PRO A 57 -14.46 15.16 19.39
CA PRO A 57 -15.31 15.53 20.51
C PRO A 57 -15.89 14.26 21.18
N PRO A 58 -16.13 14.26 22.50
CA PRO A 58 -16.63 13.10 23.25
C PRO A 58 -17.95 12.50 22.71
N SER A 59 -18.68 13.26 21.89
CA SER A 59 -19.88 12.80 21.17
C SER A 59 -19.59 11.73 20.09
N CYS A 60 -18.33 11.50 19.73
CA CYS A 60 -17.91 10.46 18.81
C CYS A 60 -17.59 9.13 19.52
N GLY A 61 -18.52 8.60 20.32
CA GLY A 61 -18.54 7.20 20.81
C GLY A 61 -17.43 6.79 21.79
N ALA A 62 -17.79 6.68 23.07
CA ALA A 62 -16.87 6.52 24.21
C ALA A 62 -16.35 5.09 24.52
N ASN A 63 -16.31 4.14 23.58
CA ASN A 63 -16.01 2.73 23.90
C ASN A 63 -14.88 2.09 23.06
N ALA A 64 -13.74 2.78 22.88
CA ALA A 64 -12.50 2.15 22.39
C ALA A 64 -11.42 2.17 23.49
N PRO A 65 -10.73 1.05 23.77
CA PRO A 65 -9.73 0.99 24.84
C PRO A 65 -8.55 1.91 24.52
N SER A 66 -8.18 2.74 25.50
CA SER A 66 -7.11 3.73 25.43
C SER A 66 -5.72 3.07 25.41
N TRP A 67 -5.20 2.74 24.22
CA TRP A 67 -3.80 2.34 24.01
C TRP A 67 -3.03 3.39 23.18
N SER A 68 -1.71 3.44 23.40
CA SER A 68 -0.75 4.55 23.24
C SER A 68 -0.41 5.07 21.83
N TRP A 69 -1.29 4.92 20.83
CA TRP A 69 -1.03 5.38 19.45
C TRP A 69 -0.75 6.89 19.35
N ALA A 70 -1.31 7.69 20.26
CA ALA A 70 -1.15 9.15 20.30
C ALA A 70 0.29 9.60 20.58
N ALA A 71 1.05 8.86 21.41
CA ALA A 71 2.46 9.18 21.65
C ALA A 71 3.32 8.83 20.41
N GLY A 72 2.96 7.75 19.69
CA GLY A 72 3.70 7.30 18.52
C GLY A 72 3.62 8.26 17.33
N ALA A 73 2.45 8.82 17.03
CA ALA A 73 2.26 9.69 15.86
C ALA A 73 3.02 11.02 15.94
N ALA A 74 2.94 11.72 17.07
CA ALA A 74 3.71 12.95 17.30
C ALA A 74 5.22 12.67 17.26
N THR A 75 5.65 11.51 17.77
CA THR A 75 7.06 11.07 17.71
C THR A 75 7.49 10.79 16.27
N PHE A 76 6.64 10.17 15.45
CA PHE A 76 6.97 9.83 14.07
C PHE A 76 7.16 11.07 13.18
N LEU A 77 6.30 12.08 13.32
CA LEU A 77 6.46 13.35 12.58
C LEU A 77 7.69 14.13 13.02
N ALA A 78 8.00 14.13 14.33
CA ALA A 78 9.25 14.68 14.83
C ALA A 78 10.46 14.00 14.17
N ILE A 79 10.45 12.67 14.01
CA ILE A 79 11.53 11.94 13.33
C ILE A 79 11.75 12.46 11.91
N VAL A 80 10.70 12.60 11.10
CA VAL A 80 10.87 13.04 9.71
C VAL A 80 11.41 14.47 9.63
N GLY A 81 10.94 15.38 10.50
CA GLY A 81 11.49 16.74 10.54
C GLY A 81 12.91 16.84 11.03
N LEU A 82 13.28 16.02 12.01
CA LEU A 82 14.65 15.95 12.49
C LEU A 82 15.59 15.39 11.43
N VAL A 83 15.17 14.34 10.69
CA VAL A 83 15.93 13.81 9.55
C VAL A 83 16.13 14.89 8.48
N LEU A 84 15.08 15.62 8.10
CA LEU A 84 15.21 16.73 7.14
C LEU A 84 16.16 17.82 7.66
N SER A 85 16.11 18.11 8.96
CA SER A 85 17.01 19.08 9.60
C SER A 85 18.46 18.63 9.57
N CYS A 86 18.73 17.35 9.84
CA CYS A 86 20.06 16.75 9.73
C CYS A 86 20.59 16.77 8.28
N LEU A 87 19.70 16.78 7.30
CA LEU A 87 20.04 16.95 5.87
C LEU A 87 20.22 18.42 5.46
N GLY A 88 20.14 19.36 6.40
CA GLY A 88 20.39 20.79 6.18
C GLY A 88 19.13 21.63 5.95
N ALA A 89 17.93 21.07 6.10
CA ALA A 89 16.69 21.84 5.99
C ALA A 89 16.45 22.68 7.26
N ARG A 90 15.81 23.85 7.09
CA ARG A 90 15.29 24.65 8.20
C ARG A 90 13.83 24.28 8.42
N VAL A 91 13.55 23.51 9.45
CA VAL A 91 12.26 22.87 9.68
C VAL A 91 11.55 23.51 10.86
N THR A 92 10.28 23.89 10.67
CA THR A 92 9.35 24.16 11.76
C THR A 92 8.41 22.97 11.89
N LEU A 93 8.56 22.20 12.95
CA LEU A 93 7.59 21.20 13.38
C LEU A 93 6.40 21.94 13.97
N THR A 94 5.19 21.56 13.60
CA THR A 94 3.97 22.04 14.26
C THR A 94 3.26 20.87 14.92
N ASP A 95 2.31 21.10 15.84
CA ASP A 95 1.32 20.13 16.37
C ASP A 95 0.35 20.87 17.33
N LEU A 96 -0.60 20.17 17.94
CA LEU A 96 -1.39 20.70 19.06
C LEU A 96 -0.51 20.96 20.31
N PRO A 97 -0.93 21.87 21.21
CA PRO A 97 -0.16 22.24 22.40
C PRO A 97 0.23 21.06 23.30
N GLU A 98 -0.61 20.03 23.43
CA GLU A 98 -0.32 18.86 24.26
C GLU A 98 0.88 18.01 23.80
N TYR A 99 1.41 18.24 22.59
CA TYR A 99 2.59 17.55 22.07
C TYR A 99 3.87 18.39 22.14
N GLU A 100 3.79 19.65 22.58
CA GLU A 100 4.92 20.58 22.62
C GLU A 100 6.13 19.99 23.37
N ASP A 101 5.93 19.54 24.61
CA ASP A 101 7.01 19.02 25.45
C ASP A 101 7.72 17.80 24.81
N LYS A 102 6.96 16.92 24.17
CA LYS A 102 7.51 15.71 23.53
C LYS A 102 8.33 16.06 22.29
N ILE A 103 7.85 17.01 21.48
CA ILE A 103 8.53 17.43 20.27
C ILE A 103 9.79 18.23 20.63
N LEU A 104 9.69 19.17 21.58
CA LEU A 104 10.85 19.91 22.08
C LEU A 104 11.91 18.99 22.70
N SER A 105 11.50 17.98 23.47
CA SER A 105 12.42 16.96 23.99
C SER A 105 13.11 16.18 22.86
N SER A 106 12.39 15.86 21.79
CA SER A 106 12.95 15.17 20.62
C SER A 106 13.94 16.06 19.85
N ILE A 107 13.64 17.35 19.69
CA ILE A 107 14.56 18.33 19.11
C ILE A 107 15.84 18.43 19.96
N ALA A 108 15.70 18.60 21.28
CA ALA A 108 16.83 18.72 22.20
C ALA A 108 17.72 17.46 22.17
N ALA A 109 17.12 16.27 22.12
CA ALA A 109 17.86 15.01 22.04
C ALA A 109 18.66 14.83 20.75
N ASN A 110 18.28 15.53 19.66
CA ASN A 110 18.89 15.37 18.34
C ASN A 110 19.66 16.62 17.86
N VAL A 111 19.75 17.68 18.68
CA VAL A 111 20.34 18.96 18.28
C VAL A 111 21.80 18.85 17.83
N ALA A 112 22.57 17.92 18.42
CA ALA A 112 23.97 17.67 18.07
C ALA A 112 24.15 17.10 16.65
N GLU A 113 23.13 16.44 16.11
CA GLU A 113 23.16 15.83 14.77
C GLU A 113 22.71 16.82 13.67
N ILE A 114 22.03 17.91 14.05
CA ILE A 114 21.57 18.95 13.12
C ILE A 114 22.75 19.88 12.78
N LYS A 115 23.34 19.68 11.61
CA LYS A 115 24.45 20.51 11.12
C LYS A 115 23.94 21.74 10.37
N PRO A 116 24.58 22.91 10.53
CA PRO A 116 24.29 24.09 9.71
C PRO A 116 24.35 23.76 8.20
N PRO A 117 23.42 24.30 7.38
CA PRO A 117 22.42 25.32 7.70
C PRO A 117 21.11 24.77 8.30
N GLY A 118 21.06 23.47 8.64
CA GLY A 118 19.88 22.82 9.20
C GLY A 118 19.46 23.41 10.55
N ASN A 119 18.16 23.38 10.82
CA ASN A 119 17.57 23.85 12.07
C ASN A 119 16.22 23.13 12.28
N ALA A 120 15.89 22.74 13.51
CA ALA A 120 14.56 22.30 13.89
C ALA A 120 14.00 23.23 14.98
N SER A 121 12.76 23.69 14.78
CA SER A 121 12.00 24.44 15.80
C SER A 121 10.57 23.92 15.90
N PHE A 122 9.84 24.32 16.94
CA PHE A 122 8.44 23.94 17.15
C PHE A 122 7.52 25.15 17.28
N CYS A 123 6.28 25.04 16.78
CA CYS A 123 5.19 25.95 17.16
C CYS A 123 3.81 25.26 17.10
N CYS A 124 2.90 25.62 18.02
CA CYS A 124 1.57 25.04 18.05
C CYS A 124 0.71 25.47 16.85
N LEU A 125 0.07 24.53 16.16
CA LEU A 125 -0.83 24.78 15.03
C LEU A 125 -2.10 23.93 15.16
N ASP A 126 -3.24 24.59 15.36
CA ASP A 126 -4.55 23.97 15.24
C ASP A 126 -5.06 24.11 13.81
N TRP A 127 -5.29 22.99 13.14
CA TRP A 127 -5.76 22.96 11.76
C TRP A 127 -7.18 23.47 11.58
N ALA A 128 -8.02 23.37 12.61
CA ALA A 128 -9.36 23.92 12.57
C ALA A 128 -9.36 25.46 12.60
N ALA A 129 -8.27 26.07 13.11
CA ALA A 129 -8.11 27.51 13.23
C ALA A 129 -6.66 27.94 12.88
N PRO A 130 -6.19 27.72 11.63
CA PRO A 130 -4.77 27.84 11.27
C PRO A 130 -4.23 29.28 11.35
N ARG A 131 -5.12 30.27 11.43
CA ARG A 131 -4.79 31.69 11.59
C ARG A 131 -4.75 32.16 13.04
N ALA A 132 -5.23 31.35 13.99
CA ALA A 132 -5.40 31.76 15.39
C ALA A 132 -4.06 31.92 16.14
N ASN A 133 -3.01 31.18 15.73
CA ASN A 133 -1.68 31.29 16.32
C ASN A 133 -0.76 32.16 15.42
N PRO A 134 -0.38 33.38 15.86
CA PRO A 134 0.48 34.27 15.05
C PRO A 134 1.86 33.66 14.73
N ARG A 135 2.43 32.86 15.64
CA ARG A 135 3.73 32.21 15.45
C ARG A 135 3.67 31.14 14.36
N ALA A 136 2.62 30.32 14.38
CA ALA A 136 2.41 29.32 13.33
C ALA A 136 2.05 29.95 11.99
N ALA A 137 1.23 31.01 11.99
CA ALA A 137 0.93 31.77 10.78
C ALA A 137 2.18 32.42 10.18
N TYR A 138 3.11 32.91 11.01
CA TYR A 138 4.41 33.41 10.54
C TYR A 138 5.29 32.28 9.98
N ALA A 139 5.37 31.14 10.66
CA ALA A 139 6.12 29.98 10.19
C ALA A 139 5.61 29.46 8.82
N LEU A 140 4.28 29.39 8.66
CA LEU A 140 3.66 29.03 7.38
C LEU A 140 3.93 30.07 6.30
N ARG A 141 3.88 31.37 6.61
CA ARG A 141 4.19 32.43 5.65
C ARG A 141 5.61 32.33 5.10
N CYS A 142 6.55 31.95 5.94
CA CYS A 142 7.92 31.77 5.55
C CYS A 142 8.20 30.42 4.89
N ALA A 143 7.28 29.47 4.88
CA ALA A 143 7.55 28.12 4.36
C ALA A 143 7.62 28.10 2.83
N SER A 144 8.59 27.38 2.28
CA SER A 144 8.63 27.05 0.85
C SER A 144 8.01 25.69 0.55
N VAL A 145 8.03 24.77 1.53
CA VAL A 145 7.42 23.45 1.41
C VAL A 145 6.63 23.11 2.66
N VAL A 146 5.43 22.57 2.48
CA VAL A 146 4.63 21.97 3.54
C VAL A 146 4.63 20.45 3.39
N LEU A 147 4.96 19.71 4.45
CA LEU A 147 4.88 18.26 4.47
C LEU A 147 3.91 17.79 5.57
N ALA A 148 2.99 16.91 5.22
CA ALA A 148 2.06 16.27 6.13
C ALA A 148 2.12 14.75 5.96
N ILE A 149 2.14 14.02 7.08
CA ILE A 149 2.28 12.57 7.09
C ILE A 149 1.15 11.97 7.91
N ASP A 150 0.39 11.09 7.27
CA ASP A 150 -0.86 10.52 7.76
C ASP A 150 -1.75 11.56 8.46
N PRO A 151 -2.04 12.70 7.79
CA PRO A 151 -2.75 13.78 8.46
C PRO A 151 -4.18 13.43 8.85
N VAL A 152 -4.73 12.38 8.24
CA VAL A 152 -6.14 12.03 8.40
C VAL A 152 -6.30 10.62 8.92
N VAL A 153 -7.03 10.54 10.03
CA VAL A 153 -7.32 9.31 10.78
C VAL A 153 -8.81 9.16 11.10
N CYS A 154 -9.59 10.23 10.90
CA CYS A 154 -11.03 10.27 11.06
C CYS A 154 -11.62 11.49 10.33
N GLN A 155 -12.95 11.57 10.21
CA GLN A 155 -13.63 12.63 9.47
C GLN A 155 -13.37 14.02 10.06
N HIS A 156 -13.22 14.12 11.38
CA HIS A 156 -12.89 15.38 12.04
C HIS A 156 -11.48 15.86 11.65
N SER A 157 -10.46 15.00 11.75
CA SER A 157 -9.10 15.34 11.30
C SER A 157 -9.03 15.67 9.80
N GLN A 158 -9.87 15.03 8.98
CA GLN A 158 -9.99 15.34 7.56
C GLN A 158 -10.46 16.78 7.37
N GLN A 159 -11.56 17.14 8.03
CA GLN A 159 -12.14 18.47 7.89
C GLN A 159 -11.17 19.54 8.36
N SER A 160 -10.54 19.35 9.52
CA SER A 160 -9.55 20.30 10.03
C SER A 160 -8.36 20.43 9.08
N PHE A 161 -7.83 19.32 8.54
CA PHE A 161 -6.73 19.37 7.59
C PHE A 161 -7.11 20.10 6.29
N LEU A 162 -8.32 19.87 5.78
CA LEU A 162 -8.83 20.60 4.61
C LEU A 162 -8.97 22.10 4.90
N THR A 163 -9.42 22.48 6.10
CA THR A 163 -9.45 23.89 6.55
C THR A 163 -8.04 24.51 6.54
N LEU A 164 -7.04 23.81 7.07
CA LEU A 164 -5.65 24.25 6.99
C LEU A 164 -5.20 24.45 5.54
N LEU A 165 -5.42 23.46 4.67
CA LEU A 165 -4.98 23.54 3.27
C LEU A 165 -5.64 24.73 2.55
N LYS A 166 -6.95 24.93 2.72
CA LYS A 166 -7.65 26.09 2.16
C LYS A 166 -7.04 27.41 2.64
N ALA A 167 -6.62 27.50 3.90
CA ALA A 167 -5.95 28.68 4.43
C ALA A 167 -4.54 28.86 3.86
N ILE A 168 -3.76 27.78 3.71
CA ILE A 168 -2.43 27.76 3.06
C ILE A 168 -2.53 28.31 1.63
N PHE A 169 -3.48 27.81 0.85
CA PHE A 169 -3.67 28.19 -0.57
C PHE A 169 -4.50 29.46 -0.78
N GLY A 170 -5.02 30.09 0.27
CA GLY A 170 -5.79 31.33 0.15
C GLY A 170 -7.18 31.17 -0.47
N LEU A 171 -7.80 30.01 -0.30
CA LEU A 171 -9.15 29.73 -0.79
C LEU A 171 -10.23 30.30 0.13
N GLU A 172 -9.86 30.56 1.39
CA GLU A 172 -10.69 31.22 2.40
C GLU A 172 -9.89 32.40 3.00
N GLY A 173 -9.71 33.45 2.18
CA GLY A 173 -8.97 34.67 2.52
C GLY A 173 -7.51 34.69 2.02
N PRO A 174 -6.66 35.65 2.45
CA PRO A 174 -5.28 35.75 1.97
C PRO A 174 -4.46 34.48 2.24
N PRO A 175 -3.64 34.00 1.29
CA PRO A 175 -2.88 32.76 1.47
C PRO A 175 -1.96 32.87 2.68
N LEU A 176 -1.98 31.85 3.55
CA LEU A 176 -1.05 31.76 4.67
C LEU A 176 0.38 31.50 4.23
N CYS A 177 0.57 30.88 3.05
CA CYS A 177 1.88 30.54 2.51
C CYS A 177 2.01 31.08 1.08
N PRO A 178 2.19 32.40 0.89
CA PRO A 178 2.23 33.02 -0.44
C PRO A 178 3.39 32.52 -1.31
N ASP A 179 4.49 32.10 -0.69
CA ASP A 179 5.71 31.63 -1.38
C ASP A 179 5.80 30.09 -1.43
N LEU A 180 4.66 29.39 -1.28
CA LEU A 180 4.61 27.94 -1.29
C LEU A 180 5.06 27.38 -2.65
N GLN A 181 6.12 26.59 -2.66
CA GLN A 181 6.63 25.90 -3.85
C GLN A 181 6.13 24.45 -3.95
N GLY A 182 5.74 23.84 -2.82
CA GLY A 182 5.21 22.49 -2.80
C GLY A 182 4.48 22.10 -1.52
N CYS A 183 3.43 21.30 -1.66
CA CYS A 183 2.73 20.66 -0.54
C CYS A 183 2.74 19.15 -0.75
N ILE A 184 3.38 18.41 0.15
CA ILE A 184 3.51 16.96 0.09
C ILE A 184 2.61 16.37 1.17
N VAL A 185 1.71 15.49 0.78
CA VAL A 185 0.83 14.77 1.69
C VAL A 185 1.07 13.27 1.50
N ALA A 186 1.73 12.66 2.47
CA ALA A 186 1.79 11.21 2.59
C ALA A 186 0.61 10.75 3.42
N HIS A 187 -0.19 9.82 2.90
CA HIS A 187 -1.36 9.30 3.61
C HIS A 187 -1.52 7.81 3.36
N LYS A 188 -1.59 7.05 4.45
CA LYS A 188 -1.91 5.64 4.48
C LYS A 188 -3.41 5.45 4.40
N HIS A 189 -3.87 4.79 3.33
CA HIS A 189 -5.27 4.43 3.20
C HIS A 189 -5.71 3.51 4.35
N GLN A 190 -6.74 3.93 5.06
CA GLN A 190 -7.46 3.08 6.00
C GLN A 190 -8.75 2.58 5.34
N GLN A 191 -8.91 1.26 5.30
CA GLN A 191 -10.19 0.63 4.96
C GLN A 191 -11.27 1.16 5.92
N ASN A 192 -12.47 1.40 5.38
CA ASN A 192 -13.65 1.98 6.05
C ASN A 192 -13.65 3.51 6.27
N PHE A 193 -12.53 4.20 6.11
CA PHE A 193 -12.49 5.65 6.27
C PHE A 193 -12.11 6.37 4.98
N CYS A 194 -11.03 5.94 4.34
CA CYS A 194 -10.50 6.64 3.17
C CYS A 194 -11.10 6.16 1.86
N VAL A 195 -11.69 4.96 1.77
CA VAL A 195 -12.12 4.36 0.50
C VAL A 195 -13.64 4.42 0.38
N GLY A 196 -14.14 5.23 -0.56
CA GLY A 196 -15.57 5.41 -0.78
C GLY A 196 -16.23 4.14 -1.27
N GLY A 197 -17.38 3.78 -0.68
CA GLY A 197 -18.12 2.55 -0.99
C GLY A 197 -17.87 1.38 -0.03
N TYR A 198 -16.96 1.55 0.95
CA TYR A 198 -16.79 0.60 2.05
C TYR A 198 -17.47 1.12 3.31
N SER A 199 -18.76 0.86 3.43
CA SER A 199 -19.40 0.82 4.75
C SER A 199 -18.95 -0.50 5.39
N ALA A 200 -18.13 -0.44 6.44
CA ALA A 200 -18.06 -1.55 7.36
C ALA A 200 -19.51 -1.91 7.74
N PRO A 201 -19.96 -3.18 7.59
CA PRO A 201 -21.36 -3.55 7.80
C PRO A 201 -21.86 -3.21 9.21
N SER A 202 -20.93 -2.94 10.15
CA SER A 202 -21.18 -2.25 11.41
C SER A 202 -19.94 -1.47 11.86
N LYS A 203 -20.11 -0.57 12.84
CA LYS A 203 -19.00 0.14 13.52
C LYS A 203 -17.99 -0.80 14.20
N ASP A 204 -18.37 -2.04 14.47
CA ASP A 204 -17.56 -3.05 15.18
C ASP A 204 -16.96 -4.11 14.23
N ALA A 205 -17.21 -4.01 12.92
CA ALA A 205 -16.66 -4.97 11.97
C ALA A 205 -15.14 -4.82 11.90
N ALA A 206 -14.43 -5.95 12.04
CA ALA A 206 -12.99 -5.99 11.84
C ALA A 206 -12.65 -5.43 10.44
N PRO A 207 -11.58 -4.64 10.30
CA PRO A 207 -11.19 -4.08 9.00
C PRO A 207 -11.04 -5.23 7.99
N SER A 208 -11.90 -5.23 6.97
CA SER A 208 -11.81 -6.20 5.89
C SER A 208 -10.75 -5.74 4.91
N ILE A 209 -9.69 -6.55 4.77
CA ILE A 209 -8.70 -6.33 3.72
C ILE A 209 -9.39 -6.56 2.38
N THR A 210 -9.65 -5.47 1.69
CA THR A 210 -10.16 -5.48 0.33
C THR A 210 -9.26 -4.61 -0.52
N HIS A 211 -8.92 -5.14 -1.68
CA HIS A 211 -8.20 -4.47 -2.74
C HIS A 211 -8.94 -3.19 -3.15
N SER A 212 -8.32 -2.06 -2.88
CA SER A 212 -8.55 -0.92 -3.76
C SER A 212 -7.19 -0.45 -4.25
N ASP A 213 -6.72 -1.10 -5.31
CA ASP A 213 -5.60 -0.59 -6.11
C ASP A 213 -5.93 0.77 -6.75
N SER A 214 -7.18 1.21 -6.69
CA SER A 214 -7.58 2.56 -7.10
C SER A 214 -7.43 3.56 -5.95
N CYS A 215 -6.31 4.30 -5.94
CA CYS A 215 -6.21 5.59 -5.24
C CYS A 215 -7.38 6.53 -5.59
N ASP A 216 -8.03 6.32 -6.74
CA ASP A 216 -9.18 7.09 -7.21
C ASP A 216 -10.45 6.83 -6.40
N ARG A 217 -10.50 5.77 -5.59
CA ARG A 217 -11.57 5.52 -4.62
C ARG A 217 -11.31 6.21 -3.28
N CYS A 218 -10.16 6.85 -3.09
CA CYS A 218 -9.86 7.54 -1.84
C CYS A 218 -10.70 8.82 -1.70
N THR A 219 -11.69 8.85 -0.80
CA THR A 219 -12.54 10.00 -0.49
C THR A 219 -11.72 11.18 0.01
N PHE A 220 -10.67 10.93 0.79
CA PHE A 220 -9.77 11.98 1.24
C PHE A 220 -8.98 12.58 0.08
N ARG A 221 -8.47 11.76 -0.85
CA ARG A 221 -7.82 12.24 -2.07
C ARG A 221 -8.76 13.10 -2.90
N ARG A 222 -10.00 12.66 -3.11
CA ARG A 222 -11.00 13.46 -3.83
C ARG A 222 -11.28 14.77 -3.11
N ALA A 223 -11.47 14.73 -1.79
CA ALA A 223 -11.67 15.95 -1.01
C ALA A 223 -10.45 16.89 -1.08
N LEU A 224 -9.23 16.37 -1.17
CA LEU A 224 -8.02 17.17 -1.44
C LEU A 224 -8.08 17.79 -2.84
N GLU A 225 -8.34 16.99 -3.88
CA GLU A 225 -8.44 17.44 -5.27
C GLU A 225 -9.56 18.49 -5.46
N ASP A 226 -10.69 18.30 -4.79
CA ASP A 226 -11.83 19.24 -4.78
C ASP A 226 -11.49 20.51 -4.01
N ALA A 227 -10.80 20.38 -2.87
CA ALA A 227 -10.48 21.52 -2.02
C ALA A 227 -9.41 22.41 -2.63
N VAL A 228 -8.34 21.87 -3.21
CA VAL A 228 -7.18 22.68 -3.66
C VAL A 228 -6.92 22.62 -5.18
N GLY A 229 -7.80 21.94 -5.92
CA GLY A 229 -7.64 21.69 -7.35
C GLY A 229 -6.51 20.69 -7.66
N GLN A 230 -6.22 20.51 -8.95
CA GLN A 230 -5.07 19.69 -9.40
C GLN A 230 -3.70 20.36 -9.16
N VAL A 231 -3.69 21.58 -8.62
CA VAL A 231 -2.61 22.54 -8.87
C VAL A 231 -1.30 22.12 -8.17
N PHE A 232 -1.29 21.43 -7.03
CA PHE A 232 -0.03 21.10 -6.35
C PHE A 232 0.01 19.82 -5.49
N VAL A 233 -0.90 18.85 -5.71
CA VAL A 233 -0.76 17.52 -5.09
C VAL A 233 0.32 16.74 -5.84
N THR A 234 1.58 17.04 -5.53
CA THR A 234 2.72 16.36 -6.16
C THR A 234 2.81 14.97 -5.56
N ARG A 235 2.11 14.01 -6.19
CA ARG A 235 2.07 12.57 -5.86
C ARG A 235 1.74 12.28 -4.39
N LEU A 236 0.49 11.89 -4.12
CA LEU A 236 0.25 10.83 -3.12
C LEU A 236 1.19 9.69 -3.53
N VAL A 237 2.25 9.46 -2.75
CA VAL A 237 3.27 8.47 -3.10
C VAL A 237 2.65 7.08 -2.96
N LYS A 238 2.02 6.64 -4.05
CA LYS A 238 1.95 5.23 -4.41
C LYS A 238 3.37 4.81 -4.72
N VAL A 239 3.82 3.71 -4.13
CA VAL A 239 4.98 2.98 -4.63
C VAL A 239 4.53 2.39 -5.99
N HIS A 240 4.73 3.16 -7.07
CA HIS A 240 4.47 2.88 -8.52
C HIS A 240 2.99 2.70 -8.95
N ASN A 241 2.50 2.99 -10.17
CA ASN A 241 3.02 3.41 -11.49
C ASN A 241 2.17 4.58 -12.06
N ALA A 242 2.70 5.32 -13.04
CA ALA A 242 2.10 6.51 -13.66
C ALA A 242 1.01 6.21 -14.70
N GLU A 243 0.00 7.08 -14.85
CA GLU A 243 -0.90 7.08 -16.01
C GLU A 243 -1.18 8.49 -16.54
N CYS A 244 -1.30 8.54 -17.88
CA CYS A 244 -1.44 9.69 -18.77
C CYS A 244 -2.83 10.35 -18.71
N GLN A 245 -2.87 11.67 -18.86
CA GLN A 245 -4.10 12.45 -19.02
C GLN A 245 -4.75 12.23 -20.39
N ARG A 246 -6.10 12.22 -20.42
CA ARG A 246 -6.94 12.04 -21.62
C ARG A 246 -7.17 13.37 -22.37
N VAL A 247 -7.04 13.32 -23.69
CA VAL A 247 -7.55 14.36 -24.62
C VAL A 247 -8.91 13.89 -25.17
N PRO A 248 -9.97 14.72 -25.17
CA PRO A 248 -11.26 14.36 -25.77
C PRO A 248 -11.15 14.38 -27.31
N GLY A 249 -11.56 13.31 -27.99
CA GLY A 249 -11.79 13.36 -29.45
C GLY A 249 -11.52 12.10 -30.27
N ILE A 250 -10.86 11.07 -29.72
CA ILE A 250 -10.54 9.86 -30.48
C ILE A 250 -11.14 8.63 -29.77
N ARG A 251 -12.12 7.97 -30.39
CA ARG A 251 -12.60 6.62 -29.99
C ARG A 251 -11.50 5.59 -30.28
N ARG A 252 -10.45 5.54 -29.46
CA ARG A 252 -9.61 4.33 -29.36
C ARG A 252 -10.39 3.31 -28.54
N THR A 253 -10.56 2.11 -29.07
CA THR A 253 -10.85 0.93 -28.26
C THR A 253 -9.69 0.79 -27.28
N VAL A 254 -9.92 1.20 -26.03
CA VAL A 254 -8.93 1.03 -24.95
C VAL A 254 -8.71 -0.47 -24.84
N LYS A 255 -7.50 -0.94 -25.19
CA LYS A 255 -7.11 -2.32 -24.92
C LYS A 255 -7.17 -2.50 -23.41
N GLU A 256 -7.98 -3.45 -22.96
CA GLU A 256 -8.12 -3.69 -21.53
C GLU A 256 -6.77 -4.21 -21.00
N VAL A 257 -6.45 -3.82 -19.78
CA VAL A 257 -5.17 -4.10 -19.10
C VAL A 257 -4.75 -5.58 -19.20
N THR A 258 -5.72 -6.49 -19.09
CA THR A 258 -5.48 -7.93 -19.14
C THR A 258 -5.11 -8.47 -20.52
N ASP A 259 -5.37 -7.72 -21.59
CA ASP A 259 -5.12 -8.16 -22.98
C ASP A 259 -3.64 -8.05 -23.37
N GLN A 260 -2.86 -7.28 -22.61
CA GLN A 260 -1.45 -6.99 -22.88
C GLN A 260 -0.50 -7.46 -21.77
N ALA A 261 -1.00 -8.24 -20.81
CA ALA A 261 -0.18 -8.69 -19.70
C ALA A 261 1.05 -9.49 -20.17
N ILE A 262 2.23 -9.08 -19.71
CA ILE A 262 3.48 -9.79 -19.94
C ILE A 262 3.70 -10.76 -18.77
N THR A 263 4.01 -12.01 -19.10
CA THR A 263 4.44 -13.00 -18.12
C THR A 263 5.91 -12.80 -17.83
N LEU A 264 6.25 -12.54 -16.57
CA LEU A 264 7.64 -12.47 -16.12
C LEU A 264 8.36 -13.82 -16.25
N SER A 265 9.68 -13.80 -16.43
CA SER A 265 10.46 -15.04 -16.40
C SER A 265 10.59 -15.57 -14.96
N ASP A 266 10.83 -16.88 -14.81
CA ASP A 266 11.06 -17.47 -13.48
C ASP A 266 12.28 -16.84 -12.78
N SER A 267 13.26 -16.34 -13.53
CA SER A 267 14.44 -15.65 -12.99
C SER A 267 14.06 -14.28 -12.41
N ASP A 268 13.28 -13.48 -13.15
CA ASP A 268 12.83 -12.16 -12.69
C ASP A 268 11.96 -12.30 -11.43
N VAL A 269 11.09 -13.32 -11.41
CA VAL A 269 10.25 -13.62 -10.23
C VAL A 269 11.11 -14.06 -9.05
N ALA A 270 12.14 -14.89 -9.27
CA ALA A 270 13.03 -15.32 -8.19
C ALA A 270 13.85 -14.16 -7.59
N GLU A 271 14.33 -13.24 -8.43
CA GLU A 271 14.99 -12.01 -7.97
C GLU A 271 14.04 -11.13 -7.14
N ALA A 272 12.83 -10.88 -7.65
CA ALA A 272 11.83 -10.11 -6.92
C ALA A 272 11.45 -10.77 -5.58
N LEU A 273 11.30 -12.10 -5.55
CA LEU A 273 11.00 -12.86 -4.34
C LEU A 273 12.13 -12.79 -3.31
N ALA A 274 13.40 -12.75 -3.73
CA ALA A 274 14.55 -12.65 -2.82
C ALA A 274 14.54 -11.34 -2.01
N ASP A 275 13.97 -10.27 -2.57
CA ASP A 275 13.86 -8.96 -1.91
C ASP A 275 12.72 -8.91 -0.86
N VAL A 276 11.67 -9.73 -1.03
CA VAL A 276 10.45 -9.67 -0.21
C VAL A 276 10.31 -10.82 0.78
N LEU A 277 10.79 -12.02 0.42
CA LEU A 277 10.87 -13.13 1.36
C LEU A 277 11.81 -12.73 2.50
N PRO A 278 11.63 -13.25 3.72
CA PRO A 278 12.48 -12.90 4.85
C PRO A 278 13.97 -13.05 4.46
N ALA A 279 14.69 -11.92 4.35
CA ALA A 279 15.97 -11.78 3.64
C ALA A 279 17.12 -12.70 4.12
N ALA A 280 16.91 -13.41 5.22
CA ALA A 280 17.83 -14.41 5.75
C ALA A 280 17.57 -15.83 5.25
N MET A 281 16.52 -16.07 4.44
CA MET A 281 16.09 -17.43 4.11
C MET A 281 16.71 -17.97 2.82
N MET A 282 16.74 -17.21 1.72
CA MET A 282 17.15 -17.75 0.41
C MET A 282 17.69 -16.66 -0.52
N SER A 283 18.75 -16.99 -1.26
CA SER A 283 19.25 -16.23 -2.40
C SER A 283 18.33 -16.40 -3.64
N PRO A 284 18.41 -15.50 -4.65
CA PRO A 284 17.66 -15.67 -5.90
C PRO A 284 17.86 -17.04 -6.56
N ALA A 285 19.08 -17.58 -6.55
CA ALA A 285 19.39 -18.90 -7.12
C ALA A 285 18.70 -20.05 -6.38
N GLU A 286 18.64 -19.98 -5.04
CA GLU A 286 17.92 -20.96 -4.22
C GLU A 286 16.41 -20.88 -4.43
N ILE A 287 15.85 -19.67 -4.52
CA ILE A 287 14.44 -19.46 -4.84
C ILE A 287 14.11 -20.02 -6.22
N PHE A 288 14.94 -19.74 -7.22
CA PHE A 288 14.77 -20.29 -8.57
C PHE A 288 14.77 -21.82 -8.56
N ALA A 289 15.70 -22.44 -7.81
CA ALA A 289 15.75 -23.90 -7.67
C ALA A 289 14.49 -24.46 -6.98
N VAL A 290 13.97 -23.78 -5.95
CA VAL A 290 12.69 -24.13 -5.30
C VAL A 290 11.54 -24.01 -6.29
N MET A 291 11.43 -22.90 -7.02
CA MET A 291 10.40 -22.68 -8.03
C MET A 291 10.42 -23.79 -9.09
N HIS A 292 11.60 -24.14 -9.59
CA HIS A 292 11.75 -25.22 -10.57
C HIS A 292 11.28 -26.57 -10.01
N LYS A 293 11.61 -26.87 -8.75
CA LYS A 293 11.20 -28.09 -8.05
C LYS A 293 9.70 -28.14 -7.76
N PHE A 294 9.10 -27.01 -7.41
CA PHE A 294 7.70 -26.93 -6.97
C PHE A 294 6.71 -26.64 -8.09
N LYS A 295 7.21 -26.25 -9.27
CA LYS A 295 6.44 -25.90 -10.45
C LYS A 295 5.23 -26.81 -10.67
N LYS A 296 4.04 -26.20 -10.69
CA LYS A 296 2.78 -26.87 -10.98
C LYS A 296 2.28 -26.48 -12.37
N PRO A 297 2.21 -27.42 -13.34
CA PRO A 297 1.75 -27.12 -14.70
C PRO A 297 0.34 -26.53 -14.79
N ILE A 298 -0.53 -26.78 -13.79
CA ILE A 298 -1.88 -26.22 -13.74
C ILE A 298 -1.88 -24.71 -13.48
N LEU A 299 -0.89 -24.21 -12.73
CA LEU A 299 -0.70 -22.78 -12.44
C LEU A 299 0.17 -22.09 -13.50
N LYS A 300 0.98 -22.82 -14.28
CA LYS A 300 1.83 -22.22 -15.31
C LYS A 300 1.14 -22.13 -16.68
N ALA A 301 0.14 -21.26 -16.80
CA ALA A 301 -0.55 -20.97 -18.05
C ALA A 301 -0.27 -19.55 -18.55
N LYS A 302 -0.23 -19.35 -19.87
CA LYS A 302 -0.29 -17.99 -20.43
C LYS A 302 -1.72 -17.47 -20.28
N ILE A 303 -1.87 -16.36 -19.60
CA ILE A 303 -3.16 -15.72 -19.30
C ILE A 303 -3.28 -14.42 -20.13
N PRO A 304 -4.44 -14.14 -20.78
CA PRO A 304 -5.61 -15.02 -20.94
C PRO A 304 -5.35 -16.21 -21.91
N GLY A 305 -4.22 -16.19 -22.60
CA GLY A 305 -3.84 -17.14 -23.64
C GLY A 305 -4.36 -16.73 -25.03
N ARG A 306 -4.00 -17.49 -26.08
CA ARG A 306 -4.46 -17.24 -27.45
C ARG A 306 -5.85 -17.86 -27.70
N SER A 307 -6.86 -17.44 -26.93
CA SER A 307 -8.24 -17.93 -27.11
C SER A 307 -9.02 -17.10 -28.13
N GLN A 308 -9.80 -17.77 -28.97
CA GLN A 308 -10.74 -17.12 -29.87
C GLN A 308 -12.12 -16.89 -29.22
N GLY A 309 -12.40 -17.46 -28.04
CA GLY A 309 -13.73 -17.49 -27.45
C GLY A 309 -13.82 -17.06 -25.99
N ILE A 310 -15.03 -16.65 -25.59
CA ILE A 310 -15.43 -16.40 -24.20
C ILE A 310 -15.66 -17.75 -23.51
N PRO A 311 -15.21 -17.94 -22.25
CA PRO A 311 -15.39 -19.18 -21.50
C PRO A 311 -16.86 -19.64 -21.42
N THR A 312 -17.07 -20.94 -21.67
CA THR A 312 -18.39 -21.58 -21.60
C THR A 312 -18.59 -22.26 -20.25
N MET A 313 -19.83 -22.57 -19.90
CA MET A 313 -20.13 -23.33 -18.66
C MET A 313 -19.46 -24.71 -18.66
N SER A 314 -19.39 -25.38 -19.83
CA SER A 314 -18.67 -26.64 -19.99
C SER A 314 -17.17 -26.50 -19.66
N MET A 315 -16.54 -25.41 -20.11
CA MET A 315 -15.14 -25.11 -19.76
C MET A 315 -14.96 -24.91 -18.26
N LEU A 316 -15.88 -24.21 -17.59
CA LEU A 316 -15.84 -24.03 -16.14
C LEU A 316 -15.97 -25.35 -15.38
N GLN A 317 -16.90 -26.23 -15.79
CA GLN A 317 -17.06 -27.54 -15.15
C GLN A 317 -15.81 -28.41 -15.35
N THR A 318 -15.21 -28.36 -16.55
CA THR A 318 -13.94 -29.02 -16.82
C THR A 318 -12.83 -28.46 -15.92
N ALA A 319 -12.72 -27.14 -15.80
CA ALA A 319 -11.74 -26.50 -14.93
C ALA A 319 -11.92 -26.90 -13.46
N LYS A 320 -13.15 -26.85 -12.94
CA LYS A 320 -13.47 -27.31 -11.58
C LYS A 320 -13.01 -28.75 -11.34
N LYS A 321 -13.27 -29.65 -12.28
CA LYS A 321 -12.87 -31.06 -12.17
C LYS A 321 -11.35 -31.21 -12.14
N GLU A 322 -10.62 -30.51 -13.02
CA GLU A 322 -9.15 -30.58 -13.05
C GLU A 322 -8.51 -29.97 -11.79
N VAL A 323 -9.00 -28.82 -11.33
CA VAL A 323 -8.51 -28.17 -10.10
C VAL A 323 -8.84 -29.03 -8.88
N ALA A 324 -10.03 -29.63 -8.80
CA ALA A 324 -10.39 -30.51 -7.69
C ALA A 324 -9.48 -31.74 -7.61
N ARG A 325 -9.16 -32.37 -8.75
CA ARG A 325 -8.18 -33.47 -8.81
C ARG A 325 -6.78 -33.02 -8.40
N PHE A 326 -6.37 -31.82 -8.80
CA PHE A 326 -5.09 -31.24 -8.38
C PHE A 326 -5.03 -31.08 -6.85
N LEU A 327 -6.04 -30.43 -6.25
CA LEU A 327 -6.11 -30.25 -4.80
C LEU A 327 -6.09 -31.60 -4.06
N ALA A 328 -6.85 -32.59 -4.53
CA ALA A 328 -6.86 -33.92 -3.92
C ALA A 328 -5.50 -34.62 -3.98
N ARG A 329 -4.75 -34.49 -5.10
CA ARG A 329 -3.39 -35.03 -5.22
C ARG A 329 -2.39 -34.32 -4.31
N GLU A 330 -2.50 -33.01 -4.14
CA GLU A 330 -1.62 -32.27 -3.24
C GLU A 330 -1.97 -32.52 -1.77
N GLU A 331 -3.24 -32.69 -1.42
CA GLU A 331 -3.67 -33.10 -0.07
C GLU A 331 -3.14 -34.49 0.29
N ALA A 332 -3.23 -35.46 -0.63
CA ALA A 332 -2.73 -36.82 -0.40
C ALA A 332 -1.22 -36.89 -0.11
N GLN A 333 -0.44 -35.87 -0.51
CA GLN A 333 0.98 -35.77 -0.19
C GLN A 333 1.24 -35.22 1.23
N GLY A 334 0.23 -34.70 1.92
CA GLY A 334 0.35 -34.13 3.26
C GLY A 334 1.45 -33.06 3.36
N ALA A 335 2.32 -33.19 4.35
CA ALA A 335 3.46 -32.28 4.54
C ALA A 335 4.48 -32.30 3.38
N SER A 336 4.48 -33.35 2.54
CA SER A 336 5.36 -33.42 1.38
C SER A 336 4.88 -32.61 0.19
N SER A 337 3.62 -32.17 0.20
CA SER A 337 2.99 -31.34 -0.81
C SER A 337 3.81 -30.08 -1.09
N ALA A 338 4.03 -29.79 -2.38
CA ALA A 338 4.75 -28.58 -2.77
C ALA A 338 3.91 -27.33 -2.47
N VAL A 339 2.57 -27.42 -2.57
CA VAL A 339 1.68 -26.32 -2.16
C VAL A 339 1.89 -26.00 -0.68
N VAL A 340 1.84 -27.00 0.20
CA VAL A 340 2.07 -26.82 1.64
C VAL A 340 3.43 -26.19 1.90
N LYS A 341 4.49 -26.74 1.30
CA LYS A 341 5.86 -26.23 1.47
C LYS A 341 6.01 -24.78 0.99
N ALA A 342 5.43 -24.42 -0.15
CA ALA A 342 5.50 -23.06 -0.68
C ALA A 342 4.86 -22.04 0.28
N PHE A 343 3.69 -22.35 0.84
CA PHE A 343 3.03 -21.48 1.83
C PHE A 343 3.81 -21.35 3.14
N CYS A 344 4.41 -22.44 3.64
CA CYS A 344 5.28 -22.39 4.82
C CYS A 344 6.54 -21.56 4.57
N ILE A 345 7.17 -21.68 3.38
CA ILE A 345 8.34 -20.88 3.00
C ILE A 345 7.96 -19.40 2.92
N ALA A 346 6.87 -19.07 2.20
CA ALA A 346 6.47 -17.69 1.99
C ALA A 346 6.08 -16.96 3.29
N SER A 347 5.44 -17.67 4.22
CA SER A 347 5.03 -17.10 5.51
C SER A 347 6.13 -17.12 6.57
N GLY A 348 7.07 -18.06 6.50
CA GLY A 348 8.01 -18.35 7.59
C GLY A 348 7.30 -18.87 8.86
N GLU A 349 6.07 -19.39 8.73
CA GLU A 349 5.21 -19.83 9.84
C GLU A 349 4.79 -21.29 9.67
N GLU A 350 4.41 -21.93 10.78
CA GLU A 350 3.68 -23.19 10.76
C GLU A 350 2.18 -22.92 10.52
N LEU A 351 1.61 -23.59 9.50
CA LEU A 351 0.26 -23.31 9.01
C LEU A 351 -0.64 -24.54 9.06
N ARG A 352 -1.95 -24.29 9.19
CA ARG A 352 -3.02 -25.26 8.99
C ARG A 352 -3.61 -25.09 7.60
N PHE A 353 -3.89 -26.18 6.91
CA PHE A 353 -4.35 -26.16 5.53
C PHE A 353 -5.77 -26.68 5.43
N HIS A 354 -6.68 -25.85 4.93
CA HIS A 354 -8.12 -26.14 4.86
C HIS A 354 -8.50 -26.59 3.44
N TRP A 355 -8.17 -27.83 3.08
CA TRP A 355 -8.42 -28.40 1.75
C TRP A 355 -9.91 -28.48 1.39
N ASP A 356 -10.77 -28.84 2.36
CA ASP A 356 -12.22 -28.89 2.16
C ASP A 356 -12.79 -27.51 1.84
N PHE A 357 -12.29 -26.48 2.50
CA PHE A 357 -12.70 -25.10 2.25
C PHE A 357 -12.34 -24.66 0.83
N ALA A 358 -11.12 -24.97 0.36
CA ALA A 358 -10.71 -24.70 -1.01
C ALA A 358 -11.61 -25.44 -2.04
N ARG A 359 -11.94 -26.71 -1.79
CA ARG A 359 -12.87 -27.49 -2.63
C ARG A 359 -14.30 -26.94 -2.62
N GLU A 360 -14.80 -26.52 -1.47
CA GLU A 360 -16.13 -25.92 -1.33
C GLU A 360 -16.22 -24.62 -2.14
N ARG A 361 -15.23 -23.72 -2.00
CA ARG A 361 -15.14 -22.48 -2.78
C ARG A 361 -15.06 -22.76 -4.28
N LEU A 362 -14.22 -23.72 -4.67
CA LEU A 362 -14.09 -24.19 -6.05
C LEU A 362 -15.43 -24.70 -6.61
N SER A 363 -16.18 -25.48 -5.82
CA SER A 363 -17.48 -26.02 -6.22
C SER A 363 -18.50 -24.92 -6.51
N ARG A 364 -18.44 -23.80 -5.77
CA ARG A 364 -19.32 -22.64 -5.89
C ARG A 364 -18.89 -21.62 -6.94
N ALA A 365 -17.68 -21.76 -7.50
CA ALA A 365 -17.15 -20.82 -8.47
C ALA A 365 -18.09 -20.62 -9.67
N ARG A 366 -18.28 -19.37 -10.13
CA ARG A 366 -19.23 -19.04 -11.20
C ARG A 366 -18.74 -17.89 -12.06
N PHE A 367 -19.30 -17.79 -13.27
CA PHE A 367 -19.05 -16.62 -14.12
C PHE A 367 -19.88 -15.43 -13.68
N ASP A 368 -19.27 -14.26 -13.67
CA ASP A 368 -19.98 -12.98 -13.69
C ASP A 368 -20.04 -12.48 -15.13
N ARG A 369 -21.16 -12.76 -15.80
CA ARG A 369 -21.43 -12.30 -17.18
C ARG A 369 -22.03 -10.90 -17.22
N HIS A 370 -22.51 -10.40 -16.09
CA HIS A 370 -23.29 -9.17 -16.01
C HIS A 370 -22.56 -8.05 -15.26
N ARG A 371 -21.29 -8.27 -14.89
CA ARG A 371 -20.46 -7.32 -14.14
C ARG A 371 -21.15 -6.87 -12.85
N LYS A 372 -21.84 -7.80 -12.17
CA LYS A 372 -22.58 -7.52 -10.94
C LYS A 372 -21.66 -7.41 -9.73
N ILE A 373 -20.49 -8.03 -9.79
CA ILE A 373 -19.56 -8.11 -8.65
C ILE A 373 -18.63 -6.91 -8.62
N ASP A 374 -17.94 -6.64 -9.73
CA ASP A 374 -17.11 -5.43 -9.89
C ASP A 374 -16.87 -5.12 -11.38
N LYS A 375 -16.09 -4.08 -11.63
CA LYS A 375 -15.47 -3.80 -12.93
C LYS A 375 -14.34 -4.80 -13.15
N TRP A 376 -14.44 -5.53 -14.25
CA TRP A 376 -13.49 -6.56 -14.61
C TRP A 376 -12.29 -6.03 -15.38
N ASP A 377 -12.04 -4.72 -15.41
CA ASP A 377 -11.10 -4.10 -16.34
C ASP A 377 -9.65 -4.59 -16.10
N GLU A 378 -9.29 -4.86 -14.84
CA GLU A 378 -7.93 -5.19 -14.39
C GLU A 378 -7.70 -6.66 -14.02
N CYS A 379 -8.77 -7.46 -13.90
CA CYS A 379 -8.68 -8.85 -13.42
C CYS A 379 -9.52 -9.83 -14.25
N LEU A 380 -9.23 -11.13 -14.10
CA LEU A 380 -9.94 -12.23 -14.80
C LEU A 380 -10.75 -13.11 -13.85
N ALA A 381 -10.38 -13.12 -12.58
CA ALA A 381 -11.17 -13.65 -11.49
C ALA A 381 -10.94 -12.78 -10.26
N MET A 382 -11.80 -12.95 -9.26
CA MET A 382 -11.65 -12.36 -7.95
C MET A 382 -12.38 -13.21 -6.92
N THR A 383 -11.96 -13.06 -5.69
CA THR A 383 -12.66 -13.58 -4.52
C THR A 383 -13.53 -12.48 -3.91
N SER A 384 -14.84 -12.72 -3.74
CA SER A 384 -15.78 -11.72 -3.20
C SER A 384 -16.76 -12.32 -2.20
N GLY A 385 -17.03 -11.60 -1.11
CA GLY A 385 -17.96 -11.99 -0.05
C GLY A 385 -17.92 -11.03 1.14
N GLN A 386 -18.76 -11.28 2.14
CA GLN A 386 -18.81 -10.44 3.37
C GLN A 386 -17.60 -10.65 4.28
N SER A 387 -16.91 -11.79 4.16
CA SER A 387 -15.73 -12.13 4.94
C SER A 387 -14.85 -13.12 4.17
N ASN A 388 -13.57 -13.25 4.55
CA ASN A 388 -12.68 -14.27 4.00
C ASN A 388 -13.20 -15.70 4.17
N ALA A 389 -14.03 -15.96 5.19
CA ALA A 389 -14.64 -17.26 5.45
C ALA A 389 -15.86 -17.56 4.57
N THR A 390 -16.49 -16.53 4.00
CA THR A 390 -17.71 -16.65 3.18
C THR A 390 -17.48 -16.23 1.73
N ALA A 391 -16.24 -15.96 1.35
CA ALA A 391 -15.93 -15.45 0.02
C ALA A 391 -15.99 -16.55 -1.06
N GLU A 392 -16.66 -16.22 -2.15
CA GLU A 392 -16.83 -17.08 -3.32
C GLU A 392 -15.88 -16.67 -4.44
N ILE A 393 -15.64 -17.57 -5.39
CA ILE A 393 -14.82 -17.32 -6.57
C ILE A 393 -15.70 -16.86 -7.72
N PHE A 394 -15.42 -15.68 -8.26
CA PHE A 394 -16.07 -15.16 -9.45
C PHE A 394 -15.06 -15.06 -10.59
N ILE A 395 -15.46 -15.49 -11.79
CA ILE A 395 -14.63 -15.43 -12.98
C ILE A 395 -15.28 -14.48 -13.98
N CYS A 396 -14.49 -13.63 -14.64
CA CYS A 396 -14.99 -12.76 -15.69
C CYS A 396 -15.64 -13.59 -16.80
N GLY A 397 -16.95 -13.45 -16.98
CA GLY A 397 -17.70 -14.16 -18.01
C GLY A 397 -17.68 -13.48 -19.38
N THR A 398 -16.92 -12.39 -19.54
CA THR A 398 -16.92 -11.56 -20.77
C THR A 398 -15.56 -11.49 -21.47
N LYS A 399 -14.48 -11.78 -20.75
CA LYS A 399 -13.12 -11.79 -21.30
C LYS A 399 -12.78 -13.14 -21.92
N ARG A 400 -12.02 -13.13 -23.02
CA ARG A 400 -11.59 -14.35 -23.70
C ARG A 400 -10.56 -15.08 -22.85
N MET A 401 -10.62 -16.41 -22.81
CA MET A 401 -9.66 -17.20 -22.04
C MET A 401 -9.57 -18.62 -22.61
N THR A 402 -8.38 -19.22 -22.59
CA THR A 402 -8.21 -20.64 -22.95
C THR A 402 -8.62 -21.55 -21.79
N GLN A 403 -8.89 -22.84 -22.05
CA GLN A 403 -9.15 -23.80 -20.96
C GLN A 403 -7.99 -23.86 -19.96
N ARG A 404 -6.73 -23.83 -20.42
CA ARG A 404 -5.55 -23.86 -19.55
C ARG A 404 -5.45 -22.62 -18.67
N ALA A 405 -5.70 -21.44 -19.23
CA ALA A 405 -5.74 -20.20 -18.45
C ALA A 405 -6.89 -20.22 -17.44
N LEU A 406 -8.06 -20.75 -17.81
CA LEU A 406 -9.19 -20.90 -16.89
C LEU A 406 -8.88 -21.85 -15.73
N ASN A 407 -8.21 -22.98 -16.01
CA ASN A 407 -7.74 -23.89 -14.96
C ASN A 407 -6.77 -23.18 -14.01
N SER A 408 -5.84 -22.39 -14.55
CA SER A 408 -4.84 -21.63 -13.78
C SER A 408 -5.49 -20.59 -12.88
N VAL A 409 -6.31 -19.71 -13.46
CA VAL A 409 -7.03 -18.65 -12.73
C VAL A 409 -7.91 -19.24 -11.64
N LEU A 410 -8.66 -20.31 -11.96
CA LEU A 410 -9.52 -20.96 -10.96
C LEU A 410 -8.70 -21.66 -9.86
N CYS A 411 -7.54 -22.23 -10.19
CA CYS A 411 -6.64 -22.82 -9.21
C CYS A 411 -6.03 -21.75 -8.29
N HIS A 412 -5.61 -20.62 -8.85
CA HIS A 412 -5.10 -19.46 -8.10
C HIS A 412 -6.13 -19.00 -7.06
N GLU A 413 -7.37 -18.71 -7.49
CA GLU A 413 -8.43 -18.25 -6.59
C GLU A 413 -8.81 -19.26 -5.51
N ALA A 414 -8.72 -20.56 -5.81
CA ALA A 414 -8.99 -21.63 -4.85
C ALA A 414 -7.91 -21.73 -3.75
N LEU A 415 -6.70 -21.23 -4.01
CA LEU A 415 -5.59 -21.21 -3.04
C LEU A 415 -5.62 -19.96 -2.14
N HIS A 416 -6.44 -18.96 -2.42
CA HIS A 416 -6.67 -17.85 -1.48
C HIS A 416 -7.40 -18.33 -0.21
N ASN A 417 -6.98 -17.81 0.95
CA ASN A 417 -7.51 -18.19 2.28
C ASN A 417 -7.43 -19.70 2.61
N PHE A 418 -6.62 -20.45 1.84
CA PHE A 418 -6.43 -21.89 1.97
C PHE A 418 -5.59 -22.24 3.21
N ALA A 419 -4.50 -21.48 3.41
CA ALA A 419 -3.59 -21.67 4.53
C ALA A 419 -3.95 -20.70 5.67
N ARG A 420 -3.94 -21.22 6.90
CA ARG A 420 -4.31 -20.47 8.10
C ARG A 420 -3.22 -20.54 9.16
N ARG A 421 -2.99 -19.42 9.83
CA ARG A 421 -2.09 -19.31 10.96
C ARG A 421 -2.57 -20.16 12.14
N THR A 422 -1.62 -20.74 12.85
CA THR A 422 -1.85 -21.47 14.11
C THR A 422 -1.84 -20.55 15.34
N ARG A 423 -1.12 -19.42 15.26
CA ARG A 423 -1.01 -18.43 16.35
C ARG A 423 -2.34 -17.71 16.64
N ARG A 424 -2.47 -17.18 17.85
CA ARG A 424 -3.62 -16.34 18.26
C ARG A 424 -3.71 -15.07 17.40
N GLY A 425 -4.93 -14.63 17.11
CA GLY A 425 -5.21 -13.41 16.32
C GLY A 425 -5.88 -13.71 14.98
N ASN A 426 -5.58 -12.90 13.96
CA ASN A 426 -6.10 -13.10 12.60
C ASN A 426 -5.58 -14.43 12.03
N PRO A 427 -6.46 -15.40 11.72
CA PRO A 427 -6.05 -16.71 11.21
C PRO A 427 -5.62 -16.66 9.74
N PHE A 428 -5.94 -15.60 8.99
CA PHE A 428 -5.61 -15.51 7.57
C PHE A 428 -4.19 -14.98 7.34
N LEU A 429 -3.57 -15.43 6.26
CA LEU A 429 -2.33 -14.84 5.77
C LEU A 429 -2.63 -13.47 5.14
N ALA A 430 -1.60 -12.62 5.10
CA ALA A 430 -1.66 -11.45 4.24
C ALA A 430 -1.62 -11.93 2.79
N GLU A 431 -2.36 -11.26 1.92
CA GLU A 431 -2.49 -11.69 0.54
C GLU A 431 -1.16 -11.72 -0.22
N ASP A 432 -0.31 -10.72 -0.02
CA ASP A 432 1.05 -10.71 -0.58
C ASP A 432 1.81 -12.01 -0.23
N THR A 433 1.57 -12.57 0.97
CA THR A 433 2.16 -13.85 1.38
C THR A 433 1.58 -15.03 0.61
N GLU A 434 0.27 -15.03 0.34
CA GLU A 434 -0.38 -16.05 -0.48
C GLU A 434 0.10 -15.97 -1.94
N HIS A 435 0.22 -14.76 -2.50
CA HIS A 435 0.76 -14.53 -3.86
C HIS A 435 2.22 -14.94 -3.98
N MET A 436 3.07 -14.63 -2.99
CA MET A 436 4.45 -15.13 -2.94
C MET A 436 4.49 -16.66 -2.95
N ALA A 437 3.61 -17.32 -2.18
CA ALA A 437 3.51 -18.78 -2.17
C ALA A 437 3.09 -19.34 -3.53
N MET A 438 2.13 -18.70 -4.20
CA MET A 438 1.68 -19.11 -5.54
C MET A 438 2.74 -18.84 -6.61
N ALA A 439 3.50 -17.75 -6.51
CA ALA A 439 4.65 -17.48 -7.36
C ALA A 439 5.72 -18.58 -7.24
N LEU A 440 5.99 -19.08 -6.01
CA LEU A 440 6.87 -20.23 -5.78
C LEU A 440 6.38 -21.52 -6.47
N LEU A 441 5.07 -21.65 -6.72
CA LEU A 441 4.47 -22.77 -7.45
C LEU A 441 4.48 -22.59 -8.98
N GLY A 442 4.98 -21.45 -9.47
CA GLY A 442 5.03 -21.10 -10.89
C GLY A 442 3.78 -20.41 -11.42
N ASP A 443 2.96 -19.82 -10.54
CA ASP A 443 1.85 -18.96 -10.93
C ASP A 443 2.37 -17.70 -11.64
N PRO A 444 1.89 -17.39 -12.87
CA PRO A 444 2.42 -16.32 -13.69
C PRO A 444 2.15 -14.96 -13.04
N GLN A 445 3.22 -14.27 -12.68
CA GLN A 445 3.14 -12.87 -12.28
C GLN A 445 2.95 -12.01 -13.54
N LEU A 446 1.83 -11.30 -13.59
CA LEU A 446 1.43 -10.46 -14.72
C LEU A 446 1.83 -9.01 -14.44
N VAL A 447 2.62 -8.43 -15.33
CA VAL A 447 2.96 -6.99 -15.30
C VAL A 447 2.37 -6.27 -16.50
N HIS A 448 2.05 -4.99 -16.33
CA HIS A 448 1.71 -4.12 -17.44
C HIS A 448 2.99 -3.72 -18.18
N ASP A 449 2.97 -3.90 -19.50
CA ASP A 449 4.01 -3.37 -20.37
C ASP A 449 3.90 -1.84 -20.41
N ALA A 450 4.67 -1.16 -19.57
CA ALA A 450 4.65 0.30 -19.48
C ALA A 450 5.17 0.98 -20.76
N ASP A 451 5.90 0.24 -21.61
CA ASP A 451 6.79 0.83 -22.64
C ASP A 451 6.37 0.54 -24.09
N SER A 452 5.21 -0.08 -24.34
CA SER A 452 4.73 -0.34 -25.71
C SER A 452 4.29 0.92 -26.49
N SER A 453 4.55 2.13 -25.98
CA SER A 453 4.10 3.41 -26.56
C SER A 453 5.08 4.10 -27.52
N GLY A 454 6.23 3.50 -27.90
CA GLY A 454 7.29 4.31 -28.53
C GLY A 454 8.27 3.73 -29.55
N SER A 455 8.08 2.54 -30.14
CA SER A 455 8.91 2.15 -31.30
C SER A 455 8.09 1.59 -32.47
N ALA A 456 7.54 2.49 -33.28
CA ALA A 456 7.24 2.15 -34.67
C ALA A 456 8.58 2.15 -35.45
N LYS A 457 8.92 1.02 -36.07
CA LYS A 457 9.90 0.95 -37.16
C LYS A 457 9.19 1.24 -38.48
#